data_AF-A0A1S9M2U4-F1
#
_entry.id   AF-A0A1S9M2U4-F1
#
_cell.length_a   1.000
_cell.length_b   1.000
_cell.length_c   1.000
_cell.angle_alpha   90.00
_cell.angle_beta   90.00
_cell.angle_gamma   90.00
#
_symmetry.space_group_name_H-M   'P 1'
#
loop_
_entity.id
_entity.type
_entity.pdbx_description
1 polymer ?
#
loop_
_entity_poly.entity_id
_entity_poly.type
_entity_poly.pdbx_seq_one_letter_code
_entity_poly.pdbx_strand_id
1 'polypeptide(L)'
;MNFFVTICYILNVALFVYAFTRPSSAWLAADRNRSFWLTLLAILGLMGVPGLGADVAFLIGVLPRMLTETGATTTERGSSEDPNVRPNPFTKN
;
A
#
# COMPACT_ATOMS: atom_id res chain seq x y z
N MET A 1 6.64 29.96 13.05
CA MET A 1 6.59 28.53 12.68
C MET A 1 6.43 28.46 11.17
N ASN A 2 7.37 27.84 10.45
CA ASN A 2 7.38 27.88 8.98
C ASN A 2 6.15 27.15 8.41
N PHE A 3 5.44 27.80 7.47
CA PHE A 3 4.27 27.24 6.79
C PHE A 3 4.56 25.85 6.17
N PHE A 4 5.73 25.70 5.56
CA PHE A 4 6.21 24.42 5.04
C PHE A 4 6.26 23.30 6.08
N VAL A 5 6.82 23.58 7.26
CA VAL A 5 6.93 22.61 8.36
C VAL A 5 5.54 22.18 8.84
N THR A 6 4.60 23.11 8.87
CA THR A 6 3.20 22.84 9.27
C THR A 6 2.52 21.89 8.28
N ILE A 7 2.74 22.09 6.97
CA ILE A 7 2.22 21.19 5.93
C ILE A 7 2.81 19.78 6.08
N CYS A 8 4.12 19.67 6.33
CA CYS A 8 4.76 18.36 6.53
C CYS A 8 4.14 17.59 7.70
N TYR A 9 3.87 18.27 8.83
CA TYR A 9 3.20 17.65 9.96
C TYR A 9 1.78 17.18 9.62
N ILE A 10 1.00 18.01 8.92
CA ILE A 10 -0.37 17.63 8.51
C ILE A 10 -0.34 16.40 7.61
N LEU A 11 0.58 16.35 6.65
CA LEU A 11 0.73 15.23 5.71
C LEU A 11 1.15 13.95 6.44
N ASN A 12 2.12 14.03 7.34
CA ASN A 12 2.57 12.89 8.12
C ASN A 12 1.44 12.34 9.02
N VAL A 13 0.69 13.20 9.70
CA VAL A 13 -0.46 12.79 10.51
C VAL A 13 -1.52 12.11 9.65
N ALA A 14 -1.81 12.65 8.46
CA ALA A 14 -2.76 12.05 7.53
C ALA A 14 -2.29 10.64 7.08
N LEU A 15 -1.02 10.47 6.73
CA LEU A 15 -0.44 9.18 6.36
C LEU A 15 -0.42 8.19 7.51
N PHE A 16 -0.11 8.65 8.72
CA PHE A 16 -0.11 7.82 9.92
C PHE A 16 -1.53 7.30 10.21
N VAL A 17 -2.53 8.17 10.21
CA VAL A 17 -3.94 7.77 10.41
C VAL A 17 -4.36 6.79 9.32
N TYR A 18 -4.03 7.08 8.06
CA TYR A 18 -4.33 6.19 6.95
C TYR A 18 -3.68 4.81 7.13
N ALA A 19 -2.39 4.74 7.45
CA ALA A 19 -1.67 3.50 7.72
C ALA A 19 -2.28 2.75 8.93
N PHE A 20 -2.68 3.48 9.98
CA PHE A 20 -3.26 2.92 11.20
C PHE A 20 -4.62 2.27 10.94
N THR A 21 -5.45 2.88 10.10
CA THR A 21 -6.78 2.37 9.72
C THR A 21 -6.74 1.13 8.81
N ARG A 22 -5.58 0.80 8.22
CA ARG A 22 -5.45 -0.39 7.37
C ARG A 22 -5.54 -1.68 8.18
N PRO A 23 -6.34 -2.67 7.74
CA PRO A 23 -6.50 -3.93 8.45
C PRO A 23 -5.19 -4.73 8.42
N SER A 24 -4.92 -5.50 9.47
CA SER A 24 -3.69 -6.31 9.60
C SER A 24 -3.49 -7.27 8.43
N SER A 25 -4.57 -7.73 7.78
CA SER A 25 -4.50 -8.57 6.58
C SER A 25 -3.80 -7.88 5.41
N ALA A 26 -4.00 -6.58 5.19
CA ALA A 26 -3.34 -5.83 4.12
C ALA A 26 -1.84 -5.66 4.36
N TRP A 27 -1.43 -5.56 5.63
CA TRP A 27 -0.02 -5.51 6.02
C TRP A 27 0.68 -6.85 5.81
N LEU A 28 0.00 -7.96 6.15
CA LEU A 28 0.48 -9.31 5.89
C LEU A 28 0.60 -9.60 4.40
N ALA A 29 -0.41 -9.21 3.61
CA ALA A 29 -0.38 -9.39 2.16
C ALA A 29 0.79 -8.64 1.51
N ALA A 30 1.10 -7.44 1.99
CA ALA A 30 2.26 -6.68 1.53
C ALA A 30 3.62 -7.22 2.01
N ASP A 31 3.66 -8.27 2.84
CA ASP A 31 4.83 -8.78 3.54
C ASP A 31 5.57 -7.67 4.32
N ARG A 32 4.79 -6.89 5.09
CA ARG A 32 5.30 -5.75 5.89
C ARG A 32 4.80 -5.82 7.33
N ASN A 33 5.73 -5.58 8.25
CA ASN A 33 5.40 -5.50 9.68
C ASN A 33 4.68 -4.18 9.99
N ARG A 34 3.40 -4.26 10.34
CA ARG A 34 2.55 -3.11 10.71
C ARG A 34 3.16 -2.26 11.81
N SER A 35 3.57 -2.89 12.91
CA SER A 35 4.08 -2.18 14.09
C SER A 35 5.37 -1.43 13.79
N PHE A 36 6.25 -2.01 12.97
CA PHE A 36 7.47 -1.34 12.52
C PHE A 36 7.16 -0.06 11.74
N TRP A 37 6.28 -0.13 10.73
CA TRP A 37 5.96 1.03 9.90
C TRP A 37 5.19 2.13 10.64
N LEU A 38 4.26 1.76 11.52
CA LEU A 38 3.56 2.75 12.34
C LEU A 38 4.52 3.44 13.31
N THR A 39 5.42 2.69 13.95
CA THR A 39 6.43 3.26 14.85
C THR A 39 7.39 4.16 14.09
N LEU A 40 7.82 3.75 12.89
CA LEU A 40 8.68 4.55 12.02
C LEU A 40 8.01 5.87 11.62
N LEU A 41 6.75 5.83 11.18
CA LEU A 41 5.99 7.02 10.82
C LEU A 41 5.78 7.96 12.01
N ALA A 42 5.51 7.41 13.21
CA ALA A 42 5.34 8.21 14.42
C ALA A 42 6.65 8.88 14.87
N ILE A 43 7.76 8.15 14.88
CA ILE A 43 9.06 8.68 15.33
C ILE A 43 9.62 9.67 14.31
N LEU A 44 9.74 9.27 13.04
CA LEU A 44 10.35 10.14 12.03
C LEU A 44 9.44 11.32 11.67
N GLY A 45 8.12 11.13 11.72
CA GLY A 45 7.13 12.20 11.53
C GLY A 45 7.27 13.33 12.53
N LEU A 46 7.62 13.03 13.78
CA LEU A 46 7.89 14.01 14.82
C LEU A 46 9.23 14.75 14.64
N MET A 47 10.15 14.23 13.81
CA MET A 47 11.45 14.87 13.55
C MET A 47 11.39 15.93 12.43
N GLY A 48 10.23 16.15 11.81
CA GLY A 48 10.05 17.17 10.76
C GLY A 48 10.55 16.69 9.39
N VAL A 49 11.58 17.34 8.83
CA VAL A 49 12.09 17.07 7.46
C VAL A 49 12.49 15.61 7.22
N PRO A 50 13.14 14.88 8.16
CA PRO A 50 13.40 13.45 8.02
C PRO A 50 12.13 12.60 7.90
N GLY A 51 11.00 13.07 8.44
CA GLY A 51 9.68 12.44 8.35
C GLY A 51 9.20 12.27 6.92
N LEU A 52 9.53 13.22 6.03
CA LEU A 52 9.20 13.13 4.62
C LEU A 52 9.84 11.91 3.94
N GLY A 53 11.01 11.46 4.40
CA GLY A 53 11.65 10.25 3.90
C GLY A 53 10.83 9.00 4.23
N ALA A 54 10.28 8.92 5.45
CA ALA A 54 9.41 7.84 5.87
C ALA A 54 8.07 7.87 5.13
N ASP A 55 7.50 9.06 4.94
CA ASP A 55 6.26 9.28 4.20
C ASP A 55 6.39 8.81 2.74
N VAL A 56 7.47 9.20 2.05
CA VAL A 56 7.75 8.77 0.68
C VAL A 56 8.03 7.27 0.60
N ALA A 57 8.81 6.72 1.54
CA ALA A 57 9.09 5.29 1.60
C ALA A 57 7.81 4.47 1.81
N PHE A 58 6.86 4.98 2.62
CA PHE A 58 5.56 4.36 2.79
C PHE A 58 4.72 4.43 1.51
N LEU A 59 4.63 5.61 0.89
CA LEU A 59 3.81 5.82 -0.31
C LEU A 59 4.28 5.05 -1.55
N ILE A 60 5.59 4.85 -1.72
CA ILE A 60 6.16 4.18 -2.90
C ILE A 60 6.48 2.70 -2.60
N GLY A 61 6.95 2.39 -1.40
CA GLY A 61 7.43 1.05 -1.06
C GLY A 61 6.37 0.13 -0.45
N VAL A 62 5.43 0.69 0.32
CA VAL A 62 4.47 -0.09 1.13
C VAL A 62 3.08 -0.04 0.53
N LEU A 63 2.61 1.17 0.21
CA LEU A 63 1.24 1.38 -0.27
C LEU A 63 0.94 0.64 -1.57
N PRO A 64 1.82 0.63 -2.61
CA PRO A 64 1.52 -0.08 -3.85
C PRO A 64 1.41 -1.58 -3.60
N ARG A 65 2.26 -2.16 -2.74
CA ARG A 65 2.19 -3.59 -2.40
C ARG A 65 0.90 -3.96 -1.68
N MET A 66 0.42 -3.10 -0.78
CA MET A 66 -0.89 -3.29 -0.14
C MET A 66 -2.03 -3.22 -1.15
N LEU A 67 -1.93 -2.34 -2.15
CA LEU A 67 -2.95 -2.16 -3.17
C LEU A 67 -2.91 -3.26 -4.24
N THR A 68 -1.74 -3.76 -4.64
CA THR A 68 -1.60 -4.83 -5.64
C THR A 68 -2.24 -6.12 -5.16
N GLU A 69 -2.00 -6.51 -3.92
CA GLU A 69 -2.59 -7.74 -3.34
C GLU A 69 -4.10 -7.60 -3.11
N THR A 70 -4.55 -6.40 -2.73
CA THR A 70 -6.00 -6.09 -2.60
C THR A 70 -6.69 -5.97 -3.97
N GLY A 71 -5.94 -5.59 -5.01
CA GLY A 71 -6.42 -5.42 -6.38
C GLY A 71 -6.38 -6.68 -7.23
N ALA A 72 -5.46 -7.62 -6.94
CA ALA A 72 -5.41 -8.94 -7.59
C ALA A 72 -6.71 -9.74 -7.39
N THR A 73 -7.44 -9.49 -6.29
CA THR A 73 -8.76 -10.08 -6.06
C THR A 73 -9.90 -9.41 -6.80
N THR A 74 -9.70 -8.21 -7.37
CA THR A 74 -10.77 -7.46 -8.07
C THR A 74 -10.57 -7.35 -9.58
N THR A 75 -9.33 -7.40 -10.09
CA THR A 75 -9.05 -7.13 -11.52
C THR A 75 -8.75 -8.39 -12.35
N GLU A 76 -8.49 -9.55 -11.76
CA GLU A 76 -8.28 -10.81 -12.50
C GLU A 76 -9.56 -11.65 -12.69
N ARG A 77 -10.74 -11.02 -12.68
CA ARG A 77 -11.94 -11.58 -13.33
C ARG A 77 -12.19 -10.95 -14.70
N GLY A 78 -11.17 -10.33 -15.29
CA GLY A 78 -11.08 -10.14 -16.73
C GLY A 78 -10.35 -11.34 -17.31
N SER A 79 -11.13 -12.32 -17.78
CA SER A 79 -10.73 -13.44 -18.63
C SER A 79 -9.48 -13.13 -19.47
N SER A 80 -8.31 -13.50 -18.97
CA SER A 80 -7.17 -13.81 -19.82
C SER A 80 -7.47 -15.18 -20.41
N GLU A 81 -8.31 -15.17 -21.44
CA GLU A 81 -8.37 -16.25 -22.41
C GLU A 81 -6.95 -16.40 -22.96
N ASP A 82 -6.23 -17.37 -22.40
CA ASP A 82 -4.89 -17.73 -22.82
C ASP A 82 -4.96 -18.06 -24.33
N PRO A 83 -4.30 -17.28 -25.21
CA PRO A 83 -4.38 -17.49 -26.65
C PRO A 83 -3.80 -18.83 -27.11
N ASN A 84 -3.16 -19.60 -26.21
CA ASN A 84 -2.69 -20.96 -26.48
C ASN A 84 -3.67 -22.07 -26.09
N VAL A 85 -4.80 -21.77 -25.45
CA VAL A 85 -5.80 -22.79 -25.13
C VAL A 85 -6.61 -23.11 -26.39
N ARG A 86 -6.17 -24.13 -27.11
CA ARG A 86 -6.93 -24.68 -28.24
C ARG A 86 -8.27 -25.22 -27.73
N PRO A 87 -9.39 -24.87 -28.36
CA PRO A 87 -10.69 -25.40 -27.97
C PRO A 87 -10.68 -26.93 -28.04
N ASN A 88 -11.05 -27.56 -26.93
CA ASN A 88 -11.10 -29.01 -26.81
C ASN A 88 -12.27 -29.56 -27.64
N PRO A 89 -12.05 -30.41 -28.66
CA PRO A 89 -13.12 -30.96 -29.49
C PRO A 89 -14.03 -31.96 -28.75
N PHE A 90 -13.67 -32.35 -27.53
CA PHE A 90 -14.41 -33.34 -26.73
C PHE A 90 -15.43 -32.73 -25.76
N THR A 91 -15.46 -31.41 -25.59
CA THR A 91 -16.52 -30.72 -24.86
C THR A 91 -17.65 -30.35 -25.81
N LYS A 92 -18.54 -31.30 -26.11
CA LYS A 92 -19.86 -31.03 -26.68
C LYS A 92 -20.87 -30.91 -25.53
N ASN A 93 -21.52 -29.75 -25.44
CA ASN A 93 -22.80 -29.61 -24.74
C ASN A 93 -23.88 -30.46 -25.42
#